data_AF-A0AAP2K266-F1
#
_entry.id   AF-A0AAP2K266-F1
#
_cell.length_a   1.000
_cell.length_b   1.000
_cell.length_c   1.000
_cell.angle_alpha   90.00
_cell.angle_beta   90.00
_cell.angle_gamma   90.00
#
_symmetry.space_group_name_H-M   'P 1'
#
loop_
_entity.id
_entity.type
_entity.pdbx_description
1 polymer ?
#
loop_
_entity_poly.entity_id
_entity_poly.type
_entity_poly.pdbx_seq_one_letter_code
_entity_poly.pdbx_strand_id
1 'polypeptide(L)'
;ATILRRHPKIVKAYNGTLGDSGMVPLAYLAELLELEQIYVGEAWVNIAKRGQNPNMQRAWGNHAAFLYRDRLADAQSGTTFGFTAQWNGRTSGTITDPNIGMRGGQIVRVGESVKEVITAKDLGFFFENAVTE
;
A
#
# COMPACT_ATOMS: atom_id res chain seq x y z
N ALA A 1 1.01 7.04 -9.48
CA ALA A 1 2.35 6.98 -10.13
C ALA A 1 2.38 7.53 -11.55
N THR A 2 1.35 7.29 -12.38
CA THR A 2 1.35 7.66 -13.82
C THR A 2 1.60 9.14 -14.10
N ILE A 3 1.01 10.05 -13.31
CA ILE A 3 1.16 11.50 -13.52
C ILE A 3 2.61 11.93 -13.29
N LEU A 4 3.22 11.51 -12.17
CA LEU A 4 4.62 11.83 -11.86
C LEU A 4 5.59 11.31 -12.94
N ARG A 5 5.37 10.08 -13.42
CA ARG A 5 6.20 9.46 -14.49
C ARG A 5 6.10 10.15 -15.85
N ARG A 6 5.05 10.95 -16.07
CA ARG A 6 4.81 11.72 -17.30
C ARG A 6 5.03 13.21 -17.11
N HIS A 7 5.46 13.64 -15.92
CA HIS A 7 5.63 15.05 -15.62
C HIS A 7 6.74 15.64 -16.51
N PRO A 8 6.52 16.78 -17.21
CA PRO A 8 7.45 17.29 -18.21
C PRO A 8 8.88 17.49 -17.70
N LYS A 9 9.05 17.95 -16.45
CA LYS A 9 10.39 18.12 -15.84
C LYS A 9 11.13 16.79 -15.65
N ILE A 10 10.40 15.73 -15.32
CA ILE A 10 10.96 14.39 -15.10
C ILE A 10 11.30 13.74 -16.44
N VAL A 11 10.42 13.88 -17.43
CA VAL A 11 10.67 13.36 -18.79
C VAL A 11 11.88 14.04 -19.42
N LYS A 12 12.02 15.36 -19.28
CA LYS A 12 13.21 16.12 -19.75
C LYS A 12 14.49 15.68 -19.04
N ALA A 13 14.43 15.49 -17.72
CA ALA A 13 15.57 15.00 -16.95
C ALA A 13 16.01 13.60 -17.38
N TYR A 14 15.06 12.71 -17.69
CA TYR A 14 15.36 11.36 -18.16
C TYR A 14 15.93 11.33 -19.58
N ASN A 15 15.32 12.08 -20.50
CA ASN A 15 15.71 12.07 -21.91
C ASN A 15 16.99 12.88 -22.20
N GLY A 16 17.42 13.76 -21.29
CA GLY A 16 18.53 14.69 -21.54
C GLY A 16 18.27 15.67 -22.69
N THR A 17 17.00 15.87 -23.07
CA THR A 17 16.57 16.71 -24.19
C THR A 17 15.38 17.58 -23.79
N LEU A 18 14.97 18.50 -24.67
CA LEU A 18 13.78 19.32 -24.48
C LEU A 18 12.45 18.57 -24.68
N GLY A 19 12.50 17.28 -25.06
CA GLY A 19 11.30 16.45 -25.24
C GLY A 19 10.53 16.28 -23.94
N ASP A 20 9.22 16.52 -24.00
CA ASP A 20 8.29 16.50 -22.87
C ASP A 20 7.25 15.37 -22.95
N SER A 21 7.22 14.63 -24.07
CA SER A 21 6.38 13.46 -24.25
C SER A 21 7.09 12.18 -23.82
N GLY A 22 6.45 11.35 -23.00
CA GLY A 22 6.94 10.02 -22.66
C GLY A 22 6.45 9.51 -21.32
N MET A 23 6.99 8.36 -20.92
CA MET A 23 6.81 7.78 -19.59
C MET A 23 8.14 7.24 -19.10
N VAL A 24 8.55 7.70 -17.93
CA VAL A 24 9.85 7.33 -17.35
C VAL A 24 9.71 6.04 -16.51
N PRO A 25 10.71 5.14 -16.47
CA PRO A 25 10.70 3.98 -15.57
C PRO A 25 10.63 4.40 -14.10
N LEU A 26 10.00 3.58 -13.25
CA LEU A 26 9.94 3.83 -11.80
C LEU A 26 11.34 3.76 -11.15
N ALA A 27 12.24 2.90 -11.66
CA ALA A 27 13.60 2.80 -11.16
C ALA A 27 14.35 4.13 -11.26
N TYR A 28 14.23 4.82 -12.40
CA TYR A 28 14.82 6.15 -12.56
C TYR A 28 14.24 7.18 -11.58
N LEU A 29 12.94 7.11 -11.28
CA LEU A 29 12.35 7.99 -10.26
C LEU A 29 12.89 7.70 -8.86
N ALA A 30 13.13 6.44 -8.54
CA ALA A 30 13.74 6.05 -7.27
C ALA A 30 15.16 6.61 -7.17
N GLU A 31 15.96 6.47 -8.23
CA GLU A 31 17.31 7.02 -8.32
C GLU A 31 17.32 8.57 -8.26
N LEU A 32 16.46 9.23 -9.04
CA LEU A 32 16.37 10.70 -9.09
C LEU A 32 16.02 11.33 -7.74
N LEU A 33 15.20 10.63 -6.94
CA LEU A 33 14.75 11.09 -5.63
C LEU A 33 15.56 10.48 -4.48
N GLU A 34 16.61 9.70 -4.78
CA GLU A 34 17.44 8.99 -3.80
C GLU A 34 16.64 8.09 -2.85
N LEU A 35 15.59 7.43 -3.37
CA LEU A 35 14.71 6.53 -2.63
C LEU A 35 15.14 5.08 -2.82
N GLU A 36 15.20 4.32 -1.73
CA GLU A 36 15.46 2.86 -1.79
C GLU A 36 14.35 2.14 -2.58
N GLN A 37 13.09 2.52 -2.36
CA GLN A 37 11.96 1.85 -2.99
C GLN A 37 10.75 2.78 -3.15
N ILE A 38 10.03 2.64 -4.27
CA ILE A 38 8.76 3.30 -4.54
C ILE A 38 7.65 2.24 -4.55
N TYR A 39 6.60 2.47 -3.75
CA TYR A 39 5.39 1.64 -3.74
C TYR A 39 4.24 2.36 -4.42
N VAL A 40 3.50 1.64 -5.28
CA VAL A 40 2.34 2.18 -5.99
C VAL A 40 1.06 1.60 -5.37
N GLY A 41 0.25 2.47 -4.76
CA GLY A 41 -1.03 2.10 -4.17
C GLY A 41 -2.12 1.80 -5.20
N GLU A 42 -2.23 0.56 -5.67
CA GLU A 42 -3.19 0.16 -6.70
C GLU A 42 -4.55 -0.28 -6.15
N ALA A 43 -4.66 -0.46 -4.83
CA ALA A 43 -5.84 -1.00 -4.18
C ALA A 43 -7.09 -0.12 -4.34
N TRP A 44 -8.24 -0.77 -4.52
CA TRP A 44 -9.56 -0.16 -4.56
C TRP A 44 -10.45 -0.71 -3.44
N VAL A 45 -11.31 0.13 -2.89
CA VAL A 45 -12.26 -0.21 -1.83
C VAL A 45 -13.67 0.18 -2.26
N ASN A 46 -14.64 -0.68 -1.96
CA ASN A 46 -16.05 -0.33 -2.11
C ASN A 46 -16.50 0.41 -0.85
N ILE A 47 -16.86 1.67 -1.01
CA ILE A 47 -17.36 2.51 0.10
C ILE A 47 -18.89 2.53 0.18
N ALA A 48 -19.58 1.85 -0.75
CA ALA A 48 -21.03 1.74 -0.71
C ALA A 48 -21.49 0.86 0.45
N LYS A 49 -22.59 1.25 1.10
CA LYS A 49 -23.25 0.43 2.12
C LYS A 49 -23.72 -0.89 1.50
N ARG A 50 -23.75 -1.95 2.30
CA ARG A 50 -24.24 -3.27 1.87
C ARG A 50 -25.64 -3.14 1.26
N GLY A 51 -25.81 -3.64 0.03
CA GLY A 51 -27.08 -3.61 -0.71
C GLY A 51 -27.27 -2.41 -1.62
N GLN A 52 -26.35 -1.43 -1.64
CA GLN A 52 -26.35 -0.34 -2.61
C GLN A 52 -25.47 -0.66 -3.82
N ASN A 53 -25.63 0.11 -4.90
CA ASN A 53 -24.75 -0.01 -6.06
C ASN A 53 -23.28 0.24 -5.64
N PRO A 54 -22.33 -0.62 -6.07
CA PRO A 54 -20.93 -0.47 -5.71
C PRO A 54 -20.38 0.91 -6.06
N ASN A 55 -19.67 1.53 -5.12
CA ASN A 55 -18.95 2.78 -5.32
C ASN A 55 -17.48 2.52 -4.99
N MET A 56 -16.69 2.30 -6.04
CA MET A 56 -15.27 1.94 -5.93
C MET A 56 -14.42 3.20 -5.87
N GLN A 57 -13.60 3.32 -4.83
CA GLN A 57 -12.61 4.40 -4.68
C GLN A 57 -11.20 3.84 -4.48
N ARG A 58 -10.17 4.60 -4.86
CA ARG A 58 -8.78 4.21 -4.60
C ARG A 58 -8.49 4.32 -3.10
N ALA A 59 -7.96 3.26 -2.50
CA ALA A 59 -7.63 3.23 -1.08
C ALA A 59 -6.59 4.29 -0.68
N TRP A 60 -5.67 4.60 -1.59
CA TRP A 60 -4.58 5.57 -1.39
C TRP A 60 -4.90 6.98 -1.90
N GLY A 61 -6.07 7.18 -2.53
CA GLY A 61 -6.48 8.47 -3.11
C GLY A 61 -5.48 9.03 -4.13
N ASN A 62 -5.41 10.36 -4.18
CA ASN A 62 -4.48 11.16 -4.99
C ASN A 62 -3.27 11.65 -4.18
N HIS A 63 -2.94 10.93 -3.10
CA HIS A 63 -1.89 11.30 -2.15
C HIS A 63 -0.54 10.67 -2.47
N ALA A 64 0.51 11.18 -1.85
CA ALA A 64 1.81 10.54 -1.78
C ALA A 64 2.38 10.66 -0.36
N ALA A 65 3.30 9.77 0.01
CA ALA A 65 4.00 9.86 1.28
C ALA A 65 5.44 9.40 1.12
N PHE A 66 6.36 10.05 1.85
CA PHE A 66 7.71 9.56 2.07
C PHE A 66 7.81 9.08 3.50
N LEU A 67 8.22 7.83 3.65
CA LEU A 67 8.26 7.15 4.94
C LEU A 67 9.65 6.56 5.12
N TYR A 68 10.29 6.87 6.25
CA TYR A 68 11.45 6.10 6.67
C TYR A 68 10.99 4.77 7.25
N ARG A 69 11.50 3.68 6.68
CA ARG A 69 11.13 2.32 7.06
C ARG A 69 12.36 1.50 7.38
N ASP A 70 12.65 1.37 8.66
CA ASP A 70 13.59 0.37 9.16
C ASP A 70 12.95 -1.02 9.03
N ARG A 71 13.59 -1.89 8.24
CA ARG A 71 13.11 -3.26 7.95
C ARG A 71 13.39 -4.24 9.09
N LEU A 72 14.22 -3.84 10.05
CA LEU A 72 14.56 -4.63 11.24
C LEU A 72 13.79 -4.17 12.48
N ALA A 73 13.06 -3.06 12.38
CA ALA A 73 12.24 -2.56 13.48
C ALA A 73 11.08 -3.52 13.79
N ASP A 74 10.85 -3.74 15.08
CA ASP A 74 9.77 -4.55 15.61
C ASP A 74 9.11 -3.86 16.82
N ALA A 75 8.27 -4.58 17.55
CA ALA A 75 7.56 -4.03 18.71
C ALA A 75 8.46 -3.80 19.94
N GLN A 76 9.70 -4.28 19.94
CA GLN A 76 10.65 -4.17 21.05
C GLN A 76 11.77 -3.17 20.76
N SER A 77 12.19 -3.04 19.50
CA SER A 77 13.36 -2.24 19.10
C SER A 77 13.26 -1.73 17.67
N GLY A 78 14.09 -0.75 17.34
CA GLY A 78 14.15 -0.11 16.04
C GLY A 78 13.34 1.18 15.96
N THR A 79 13.65 2.00 14.95
CA THR A 79 13.03 3.31 14.75
C THR A 79 12.46 3.35 13.35
N THR A 80 11.15 3.37 13.20
CA THR A 80 10.48 3.32 11.89
C THR A 80 9.20 4.17 11.95
N PHE A 81 8.72 4.65 10.80
CA PHE A 81 7.47 5.41 10.73
C PHE A 81 6.30 4.63 11.35
N GLY A 82 6.19 3.36 10.97
CA GLY A 82 5.18 2.46 11.49
C GLY A 82 5.36 1.04 10.97
N PHE A 83 4.66 0.12 11.61
CA PHE A 83 4.65 -1.29 11.25
C PHE A 83 3.31 -1.94 11.63
N THR A 84 3.10 -3.14 11.15
CA THR A 84 1.96 -3.98 11.55
C THR A 84 2.36 -4.80 12.77
N ALA A 85 1.89 -4.38 13.95
CA ALA A 85 2.08 -5.12 15.17
C ALA A 85 1.22 -6.39 15.14
N GLN A 86 1.85 -7.54 15.32
CA GLN A 86 1.19 -8.84 15.32
C GLN A 86 1.21 -9.43 16.72
N TRP A 87 0.04 -9.86 17.21
CA TRP A 87 -0.10 -10.62 18.44
C TRP A 87 -0.18 -12.11 18.13
N ASN A 88 0.78 -12.88 18.67
CA ASN A 88 0.96 -14.31 18.40
C ASN A 88 1.11 -14.63 16.90
N GLY A 89 1.12 -15.92 16.55
CA GLY A 89 1.16 -16.37 15.16
C GLY A 89 -0.23 -16.40 14.52
N ARG A 90 -0.26 -16.64 13.20
CA ARG A 90 -1.49 -17.05 12.51
C ARG A 90 -2.01 -18.36 13.10
N THR A 91 -3.29 -18.39 13.40
CA THR A 91 -3.99 -19.60 13.86
C THR A 91 -4.82 -20.18 12.74
N SER A 92 -4.81 -21.50 12.59
CA SER A 92 -5.63 -22.23 11.63
C SER A 92 -6.30 -23.44 12.26
N GLY A 93 -7.50 -23.77 11.81
CA GLY A 93 -8.19 -24.99 12.23
C GLY A 93 -9.26 -25.43 11.23
N THR A 94 -9.55 -26.71 11.23
CA THR A 94 -10.57 -27.32 10.36
C THR A 94 -11.63 -27.98 11.21
N ILE A 95 -12.90 -27.74 10.87
CA ILE A 95 -14.05 -28.37 11.52
C ILE A 95 -14.87 -29.05 10.43
N THR A 96 -15.16 -30.33 10.60
CA THR A 96 -16.12 -31.03 9.76
C THR A 96 -17.52 -30.51 10.08
N ASP A 97 -18.22 -30.01 9.06
CA ASP A 97 -19.61 -29.57 9.18
C ASP A 97 -20.52 -30.56 8.43
N PRO A 98 -21.29 -31.40 9.16
CA PRO A 98 -22.18 -32.37 8.53
C PRO A 98 -23.44 -31.73 7.92
N ASN A 99 -23.73 -30.46 8.19
CA ASN A 99 -25.01 -29.82 7.81
C ASN A 99 -24.95 -29.07 6.47
N ILE A 100 -23.78 -28.99 5.84
CA ILE A 100 -23.61 -28.36 4.52
C ILE A 100 -23.68 -29.40 3.40
N GLY A 101 -24.85 -29.51 2.78
CA GLY A 101 -25.10 -30.40 1.64
C GLY A 101 -25.20 -31.89 2.02
N MET A 102 -25.45 -32.74 1.01
CA MET A 102 -25.74 -34.17 1.23
C MET A 102 -24.55 -35.00 1.76
N ARG A 103 -23.31 -34.52 1.62
CA ARG A 103 -22.09 -35.22 2.06
C ARG A 103 -21.35 -34.49 3.19
N GLY A 104 -21.96 -33.45 3.76
CA GLY A 104 -21.27 -32.51 4.63
C GLY A 104 -20.15 -31.76 3.90
N GLY A 105 -19.32 -31.07 4.67
CA GLY A 105 -18.16 -30.33 4.19
C GLY A 105 -17.18 -29.98 5.31
N GLN A 106 -16.19 -29.15 4.99
CA GLN A 106 -15.19 -28.69 5.96
C GLN A 106 -15.19 -27.17 6.04
N ILE A 107 -15.21 -26.64 7.25
CA ILE A 107 -14.99 -25.23 7.55
C ILE A 107 -13.53 -25.06 7.92
N VAL A 108 -12.80 -24.29 7.12
CA VAL A 108 -11.43 -23.87 7.43
C VAL A 108 -11.48 -22.48 8.05
N ARG A 109 -10.93 -22.35 9.26
CA ARG A 109 -10.79 -21.07 9.97
C ARG A 109 -9.34 -20.64 9.92
N VAL A 110 -9.12 -19.39 9.56
CA VAL A 110 -7.82 -18.73 9.62
C VAL A 110 -8.02 -17.41 10.36
N GLY A 111 -7.15 -17.13 11.32
CA GLY A 111 -7.20 -15.92 12.12
C GLY A 111 -5.81 -15.34 12.35
N GLU A 112 -5.75 -14.03 12.35
CA GLU A 112 -4.59 -13.25 12.79
C GLU A 112 -5.06 -12.08 13.66
N SER A 113 -4.22 -11.68 14.61
CA SER A 113 -4.46 -10.51 15.46
C SER A 113 -3.40 -9.48 15.12
N VAL A 114 -3.74 -8.54 14.25
CA VAL A 114 -2.81 -7.51 13.78
C VAL A 114 -3.37 -6.11 14.03
N LYS A 115 -2.47 -5.15 14.18
CA LYS A 115 -2.80 -3.73 14.27
C LYS A 115 -1.72 -2.89 13.62
N GLU A 116 -2.11 -2.00 12.74
CA GLU A 116 -1.26 -1.00 12.11
C GLU A 116 -0.96 0.10 13.13
N VAL A 117 0.32 0.32 13.41
CA VAL A 117 0.78 1.30 14.40
C VAL A 117 1.72 2.27 13.72
N ILE A 118 1.42 3.57 13.85
CA ILE A 118 2.37 4.64 13.54
C ILE A 118 3.16 4.91 14.81
N THR A 119 4.43 4.51 14.82
CA THR A 119 5.31 4.60 16.00
C THR A 119 6.05 5.92 16.09
N ALA A 120 6.41 6.52 14.96
CA ALA A 120 7.12 7.79 14.91
C ALA A 120 6.64 8.63 13.72
N LYS A 121 5.77 9.61 13.99
CA LYS A 121 5.15 10.46 12.95
C LYS A 121 6.17 11.31 12.22
N ASP A 122 7.23 11.75 12.92
CA ASP A 122 8.27 12.63 12.39
C ASP A 122 9.14 11.94 11.31
N LEU A 123 9.03 10.61 11.20
CA LEU A 123 9.70 9.79 10.19
C LEU A 123 8.89 9.64 8.90
N GLY A 124 7.80 10.40 8.78
CA GLY A 124 6.96 10.44 7.61
C GLY A 124 6.69 11.86 7.15
N PHE A 125 6.52 12.03 5.85
CA PHE A 125 6.02 13.26 5.25
C PHE A 125 4.89 12.94 4.29
N PHE A 126 3.74 13.61 4.47
CA PHE A 126 2.52 13.34 3.71
C PHE A 126 2.24 14.49 2.74
N PHE A 127 2.02 14.13 1.47
CA PHE A 127 1.61 15.04 0.41
C PHE A 127 0.12 14.80 0.13
N GLU A 128 -0.71 15.66 0.71
CA GLU A 128 -2.14 15.68 0.44
C GLU A 128 -2.40 16.21 -0.97
N ASN A 129 -3.33 15.58 -1.70
CA ASN A 129 -3.69 15.95 -3.08
C ASN A 129 -2.48 16.20 -4.01
N ALA A 130 -1.48 15.32 -3.95
CA ALA A 130 -0.23 15.46 -4.70
C ALA A 130 -0.43 15.50 -6.23
N VAL A 131 -1.56 14.98 -6.69
CA VAL A 131 -2.00 15.09 -8.09
C VAL A 131 -3.45 15.56 -8.13
N THR A 132 -3.74 16.47 -9.06
CA THR A 132 -5.13 16.82 -9.41
C THR A 132 -5.76 15.66 -10.16
N GLU A 133 -7.03 15.37 -9.86
CA GLU A 133 -7.85 14.46 -10.68
C GLU A 133 -8.00 14.97 -12.12
#